data_AF-A0A0C1CS39-F1
#
_entry.id   AF-A0A0C1CS39-F1
#
_cell.length_a   1.000
_cell.length_b   1.000
_cell.length_c   1.000
_cell.angle_alpha   90.00
_cell.angle_beta   90.00
_cell.angle_gamma   90.00
#
_symmetry.space_group_name_H-M   'P 1'
#
loop_
_entity.id
_entity.type
_entity.pdbx_description
1 polymer ?
#
loop_
_entity_poly.entity_id
_entity_poly.type
_entity_poly.pdbx_seq_one_letter_code
_entity_poly.pdbx_strand_id
1 'polypeptide(L)'
;MSNVKNLNKWANTHTYLSLDLVRIALGVFLFMKGISFITNIQYLQDLISPIDKIGGGMFLIHYIAPAHMVGGIMIAFGLLTRWAIIAQLPILIGAIIVNFMGEMHSQNLLLAFLILGICVFFLFYGSGKHSADYFFKMQQ
;
A
#
# COMPACT_ATOMS: atom_id res chain seq x y z
N MET A 1 13.79 -16.83 -8.29
CA MET A 1 12.49 -17.11 -8.95
C MET A 1 11.73 -18.30 -8.35
N SER A 2 12.40 -19.39 -7.94
CA SER A 2 11.75 -20.54 -7.26
C SER A 2 10.88 -20.16 -6.05
N ASN A 3 11.35 -19.23 -5.22
CA ASN A 3 10.64 -18.82 -4.00
C ASN A 3 9.29 -18.12 -4.28
N VAL A 4 9.23 -17.22 -5.27
CA VAL A 4 7.98 -16.51 -5.61
C VAL A 4 6.94 -17.48 -6.17
N LYS A 5 7.35 -18.45 -6.99
CA LYS A 5 6.44 -19.49 -7.51
C LYS A 5 5.88 -20.37 -6.39
N ASN A 6 6.70 -20.73 -5.40
CA ASN A 6 6.24 -21.49 -4.24
C ASN A 6 5.25 -20.71 -3.38
N LEU A 7 5.53 -19.42 -3.13
CA LEU A 7 4.60 -18.52 -2.41
C LEU A 7 3.26 -18.39 -3.15
N ASN A 8 3.28 -18.24 -4.47
CA ASN A 8 2.06 -18.15 -5.26
C ASN A 8 1.25 -19.46 -5.23
N LYS A 9 1.90 -20.63 -5.34
CA LYS A 9 1.23 -21.93 -5.19
C LYS A 9 0.57 -22.06 -3.82
N TRP A 10 1.29 -21.72 -2.75
CA TRP A 10 0.75 -21.78 -1.40
C TRP A 10 -0.45 -20.84 -1.20
N ALA A 11 -0.33 -19.59 -1.65
CA ALA A 11 -1.41 -18.61 -1.55
C ALA A 11 -2.65 -19.05 -2.34
N ASN A 12 -2.45 -19.65 -3.51
CA ASN A 12 -3.54 -20.18 -4.31
C ASN A 12 -4.24 -21.35 -3.62
N THR A 13 -3.50 -22.23 -2.93
CA THR A 13 -4.10 -23.34 -2.16
C THR A 13 -4.87 -22.84 -0.94
N HIS A 14 -4.45 -21.73 -0.34
CA HIS A 14 -5.04 -21.15 0.88
C HIS A 14 -5.86 -19.88 0.59
N THR A 15 -6.38 -19.73 -0.63
CA THR A 15 -7.26 -18.59 -0.96
C THR A 15 -8.65 -18.84 -0.41
N TYR A 16 -9.10 -17.91 0.43
CA TYR A 16 -10.46 -17.81 0.94
C TYR A 16 -11.04 -16.46 0.56
N LEU A 17 -12.36 -16.42 0.32
CA LEU A 17 -13.07 -15.19 -0.03
C LEU A 17 -12.84 -14.05 0.98
N SER A 18 -12.66 -14.38 2.26
CA SER A 18 -12.33 -13.41 3.30
C SER A 18 -11.01 -12.68 3.07
N LEU A 19 -9.97 -13.37 2.60
CA LEU A 19 -8.68 -12.75 2.30
C LEU A 19 -8.77 -11.83 1.08
N ASP A 20 -9.58 -12.21 0.08
CA ASP A 20 -9.83 -11.34 -1.07
C ASP A 20 -10.56 -10.06 -0.66
N LEU A 21 -11.54 -10.16 0.25
CA LEU A 21 -12.22 -8.99 0.80
C LEU A 21 -11.27 -8.06 1.56
N VAL A 22 -10.33 -8.60 2.34
CA VAL A 22 -9.31 -7.79 3.02
C VAL A 22 -8.39 -7.11 2.01
N ARG A 23 -7.98 -7.81 0.94
CA ARG A 23 -7.17 -7.23 -0.16
C ARG A 23 -7.91 -6.09 -0.85
N ILE A 24 -9.19 -6.30 -1.18
CA ILE A 24 -10.04 -5.29 -1.82
C ILE A 24 -10.21 -4.08 -0.90
N ALA A 25 -10.54 -4.31 0.37
CA ALA A 25 -10.68 -3.24 1.36
C ALA A 25 -9.39 -2.42 1.53
N LEU A 26 -8.22 -3.09 1.59
CA LEU A 26 -6.93 -2.43 1.61
C LEU A 26 -6.73 -1.55 0.38
N GLY A 27 -6.98 -2.09 -0.82
CA GLY A 27 -6.83 -1.36 -2.08
C GLY A 27 -7.73 -0.12 -2.16
N VAL A 28 -9.01 -0.28 -1.80
CA VAL A 28 -9.97 0.84 -1.75
C VAL A 28 -9.54 1.88 -0.72
N PHE A 29 -9.13 1.46 0.47
CA PHE A 29 -8.64 2.37 1.51
C PHE A 29 -7.45 3.21 1.02
N LEU A 30 -6.44 2.58 0.41
CA LEU A 30 -5.28 3.28 -0.15
C LEU A 30 -5.69 4.25 -1.25
N PHE A 31 -6.59 3.84 -2.15
CA PHE A 31 -7.11 4.70 -3.21
C PHE A 31 -7.81 5.95 -2.67
N MET A 32 -8.70 5.77 -1.69
CA MET A 32 -9.39 6.87 -1.02
C MET A 32 -8.41 7.80 -0.31
N LYS A 33 -7.33 7.25 0.26
CA LYS A 33 -6.29 8.06 0.91
C LYS A 33 -5.48 8.87 -0.11
N GLY A 34 -5.20 8.30 -1.27
CA GLY A 34 -4.61 9.02 -2.40
C GLY A 34 -5.49 10.18 -2.87
N ILE A 35 -6.80 9.97 -3.03
CA ILE A 35 -7.76 11.06 -3.33
C ILE A 35 -7.68 12.15 -2.26
N SER A 36 -7.75 11.78 -0.98
CA SER A 36 -7.68 12.72 0.14
C SER A 36 -6.41 13.58 0.13
N PHE A 37 -5.28 13.07 -0.40
CA PHE A 37 -4.05 13.83 -0.52
C PHE A 37 -4.05 14.77 -1.72
N ILE A 38 -4.62 14.38 -2.87
CA ILE A 38 -4.73 15.28 -4.03
C ILE A 38 -5.74 16.40 -3.78
N THR A 39 -6.86 16.11 -3.12
CA THR A 39 -7.86 17.14 -2.81
C THR A 39 -7.42 18.06 -1.67
N ASN A 40 -6.41 17.67 -0.90
CA ASN A 40 -5.91 18.39 0.26
C ASN A 40 -4.37 18.37 0.28
N ILE A 41 -3.76 18.93 -0.77
CA ILE A 41 -2.29 18.93 -0.95
C ILE A 41 -1.60 19.65 0.22
N GLN A 42 -2.19 20.73 0.74
CA GLN A 42 -1.64 21.44 1.90
C GLN A 42 -1.52 20.53 3.11
N TYR A 43 -2.53 19.70 3.39
CA TYR A 43 -2.47 18.72 4.46
C TYR A 43 -1.33 17.72 4.26
N LEU A 44 -1.08 17.24 3.03
CA LEU A 44 0.06 16.38 2.75
C LEU A 44 1.40 17.11 2.93
N GLN A 45 1.48 18.38 2.52
CA GLN A 45 2.67 19.23 2.73
C GLN A 45 2.97 19.40 4.22
N ASP A 46 1.95 19.68 5.02
CA ASP A 46 2.09 19.85 6.47
C ASP A 46 2.57 18.55 7.12
N LEU A 47 2.02 17.40 6.70
CA LEU A 47 2.47 16.09 7.17
C LEU A 47 3.95 15.86 6.85
N ILE A 48 4.42 16.10 5.62
CA ILE A 48 5.82 15.82 5.27
C ILE A 48 6.80 16.92 5.70
N SER A 49 6.32 18.06 6.19
CA SER A 49 7.16 19.18 6.62
C SER A 49 8.29 18.83 7.61
N PRO A 50 8.15 17.86 8.55
CA PRO A 50 9.25 17.51 9.46
C PRO A 50 10.47 16.89 8.75
N ILE A 51 10.27 16.30 7.58
CA ILE A 51 11.30 15.66 6.76
C ILE A 51 11.68 16.46 5.52
N ASP A 52 10.86 17.41 5.09
CA ASP A 52 11.12 18.27 3.93
C ASP A 52 12.02 19.48 4.27
N LYS A 53 13.21 19.21 4.81
CA LYS A 53 14.17 20.27 5.20
C LYS A 53 15.02 20.80 4.05
N ILE A 54 15.03 20.11 2.90
CA ILE A 54 15.94 20.39 1.76
C ILE A 54 15.15 20.61 0.44
N GLY A 55 13.82 20.75 0.50
CA GLY A 55 12.98 21.04 -0.67
C GLY A 55 12.69 19.82 -1.57
N GLY A 56 12.70 18.61 -0.98
CA GLY A 56 12.33 17.36 -1.65
C GLY A 56 10.82 17.07 -1.62
N GLY A 57 10.03 17.86 -0.89
CA GLY A 57 8.60 17.62 -0.67
C GLY A 57 7.78 17.59 -1.95
N MET A 58 8.18 18.34 -2.98
CA MET A 58 7.52 18.31 -4.29
C MET A 58 7.56 16.90 -4.91
N PHE A 59 8.71 16.22 -4.86
CA PHE A 59 8.83 14.85 -5.34
C PHE A 59 8.01 13.88 -4.49
N LEU A 60 8.02 14.04 -3.17
CA LEU A 60 7.23 13.20 -2.26
C LEU A 60 5.73 13.31 -2.55
N ILE A 61 5.20 14.51 -2.80
CA ILE A 61 3.79 14.71 -3.12
C ILE A 61 3.41 13.99 -4.42
N HIS A 62 4.23 14.13 -5.46
CA HIS A 62 4.00 13.51 -6.77
C HIS A 62 4.24 12.01 -6.78
N TYR A 63 4.87 11.47 -5.74
CA TYR A 63 5.00 10.03 -5.53
C TYR A 63 3.84 9.48 -4.67
N ILE A 64 3.62 10.07 -3.49
CA ILE A 64 2.71 9.55 -2.46
C ILE A 64 1.29 9.39 -2.97
N ALA A 65 0.73 10.43 -3.58
CA ALA A 65 -0.65 10.42 -4.01
C ALA A 65 -0.91 9.47 -5.20
N PRO A 66 -0.14 9.51 -6.31
CA PRO A 66 -0.31 8.56 -7.40
C PRO A 66 -0.02 7.11 -6.98
N ALA A 67 0.97 6.88 -6.11
CA ALA A 67 1.26 5.55 -5.60
C ALA A 67 0.06 4.99 -4.82
N HIS A 68 -0.54 5.77 -3.91
CA HIS A 68 -1.75 5.38 -3.19
C HIS A 68 -2.93 5.10 -4.13
N MET A 69 -3.16 5.97 -5.12
CA MET A 69 -4.29 5.82 -6.04
C MET A 69 -4.10 4.62 -6.98
N VAL A 70 -3.06 4.64 -7.81
CA VAL A 70 -2.81 3.61 -8.80
C VAL A 70 -2.52 2.28 -8.12
N GLY A 71 -1.66 2.29 -7.10
CA GLY A 71 -1.38 1.11 -6.30
C GLY A 71 -2.61 0.57 -5.57
N GLY A 72 -3.49 1.43 -5.06
CA GLY A 72 -4.75 1.02 -4.44
C GLY A 72 -5.68 0.29 -5.41
N ILE A 73 -5.86 0.82 -6.63
CA ILE A 73 -6.60 0.15 -7.70
C ILE A 73 -5.98 -1.22 -8.02
N MET A 74 -4.67 -1.24 -8.23
CA MET A 74 -3.92 -2.47 -8.55
C MET A 74 -4.09 -3.53 -7.45
N ILE A 75 -3.96 -3.17 -6.17
CA ILE A 75 -4.16 -4.08 -5.04
C ILE A 75 -5.60 -4.58 -4.99
N ALA A 76 -6.60 -3.71 -5.17
CA ALA A 76 -8.00 -4.10 -5.10
C ALA A 76 -8.34 -5.20 -6.12
N PHE A 77 -7.96 -4.99 -7.38
CA PHE A 77 -8.15 -5.98 -8.45
C PHE A 77 -7.15 -7.15 -8.39
N GLY A 78 -6.14 -7.06 -7.54
CA GLY A 78 -5.08 -8.05 -7.41
C GLY A 78 -4.20 -8.14 -8.66
N LEU A 79 -3.84 -6.99 -9.24
CA LEU A 79 -2.94 -6.83 -10.38
C LEU A 79 -1.57 -6.32 -9.90
N LEU A 80 -0.49 -7.02 -10.27
CA LEU A 80 0.89 -6.77 -9.83
C LEU A 80 0.97 -6.52 -8.31
N THR A 81 0.24 -7.32 -7.52
CA THR A 81 -0.09 -7.00 -6.12
C THR A 81 1.15 -6.77 -5.27
N ARG A 82 2.20 -7.59 -5.45
CA ARG A 82 3.47 -7.44 -4.72
C ARG A 82 4.18 -6.14 -5.06
N TRP A 83 4.22 -5.75 -6.34
CA TRP A 83 4.85 -4.52 -6.78
C TRP A 83 4.07 -3.28 -6.31
N ALA A 84 2.75 -3.32 -6.41
CA ALA A 84 1.88 -2.27 -5.88
C ALA A 84 2.09 -2.09 -4.37
N ILE A 85 2.21 -3.19 -3.61
CA ILE A 85 2.53 -3.15 -2.17
C ILE A 85 3.92 -2.59 -1.91
N ILE A 86 4.95 -3.03 -2.65
CA ILE A 86 6.31 -2.51 -2.51
C ILE A 86 6.33 -0.99 -2.69
N ALA A 87 5.53 -0.46 -3.61
CA ALA A 87 5.39 0.99 -3.79
C ALA A 87 4.69 1.68 -2.60
N GLN A 88 3.85 1.00 -1.82
CA GLN A 88 3.24 1.59 -0.61
C GLN A 88 4.15 1.56 0.61
N LEU A 89 5.03 0.56 0.73
CA LEU A 89 5.83 0.36 1.96
C LEU A 89 6.65 1.59 2.35
N PRO A 90 7.40 2.27 1.44
CA PRO A 90 8.14 3.48 1.80
C PRO A 90 7.23 4.59 2.33
N ILE A 91 6.00 4.68 1.82
CA ILE A 91 5.06 5.73 2.22
C ILE A 91 4.51 5.46 3.62
N LEU A 92 4.15 4.21 3.92
CA LEU A 92 3.64 3.82 5.23
C LEU A 92 4.74 3.90 6.30
N ILE A 93 5.97 3.49 5.97
CA ILE A 93 7.14 3.66 6.84
C ILE A 93 7.41 5.15 7.07
N GLY A 94 7.38 5.96 6.00
CA GLY A 94 7.52 7.41 6.08
C GLY A 94 6.46 8.04 6.99
N ALA A 95 5.19 7.63 6.88
CA ALA A 95 4.11 8.11 7.72
C ALA A 95 4.34 7.81 9.21
N ILE A 96 4.85 6.62 9.55
CA ILE A 96 5.20 6.26 10.93
C ILE A 96 6.34 7.16 11.45
N ILE A 97 7.41 7.31 10.67
CA ILE A 97 8.57 8.14 11.06
C ILE A 97 8.15 9.59 11.27
N VAL A 98 7.44 10.16 10.31
CA VAL A 98 6.94 11.55 10.35
C VAL A 98 6.06 11.78 11.57
N ASN A 99 5.18 10.84 11.91
CA ASN A 99 4.29 10.97 13.06
C ASN A 99 5.05 10.94 14.41
N PHE A 100 6.26 10.36 14.48
CA PHE A 100 7.12 10.45 15.65
C PHE A 100 8.01 11.70 15.66
N MET A 101 8.28 12.29 14.51
CA MET A 101 9.10 13.51 14.38
C MET A 101 8.31 14.80 14.59
N GLY A 102 7.01 14.81 14.25
CA GLY A 102 6.10 15.93 14.43
C GLY A 102 5.18 15.77 15.64
N GLU A 103 4.00 16.39 15.56
CA GLU A 103 2.94 16.16 16.54
C GLU A 103 2.38 14.74 16.39
N MET A 104 2.41 13.98 17.48
CA MET A 104 2.02 12.58 17.45
C MET A 104 0.50 12.44 17.39
N HIS A 105 -0.01 11.85 16.30
CA HIS A 105 -1.42 11.47 16.19
C HIS A 105 -1.59 9.96 16.36
N SER A 106 -1.94 9.51 17.57
CA SER A 106 -2.03 8.07 17.91
C SER A 106 -2.95 7.26 16.98
N GLN A 107 -4.06 7.85 16.53
CA GLN A 107 -4.98 7.18 15.59
C GLN A 107 -4.36 6.99 14.21
N ASN A 108 -3.66 8.01 13.68
CA ASN A 108 -2.96 7.92 12.39
C ASN A 108 -1.81 6.92 12.46
N LEU A 109 -1.08 6.91 13.59
CA LEU A 109 -0.01 5.97 13.83
C LEU A 109 -0.50 4.51 13.87
N LEU A 110 -1.58 4.25 14.62
CA LEU A 110 -2.19 2.93 14.69
C LEU A 110 -2.65 2.46 13.30
N LEU A 111 -3.28 3.37 12.54
CA LEU A 111 -3.73 3.08 11.19
C LEU A 111 -2.54 2.78 10.25
N ALA A 112 -1.47 3.56 10.33
CA ALA A 112 -0.26 3.33 9.54
C ALA A 112 0.38 1.96 9.85
N PHE A 113 0.49 1.58 11.13
CA PHE A 113 0.99 0.26 11.52
C PHE A 113 0.08 -0.87 11.05
N LEU A 114 -1.24 -0.72 11.17
CA LEU A 114 -2.20 -1.72 10.72
C LEU A 114 -2.09 -1.95 9.22
N ILE A 115 -2.11 -0.87 8.43
CA ILE A 115 -2.03 -0.93 6.97
C ILE A 115 -0.66 -1.46 6.53
N LEU A 116 0.43 -1.06 7.20
CA LEU A 116 1.77 -1.62 6.96
C LEU A 116 1.79 -3.13 7.22
N GLY A 117 1.21 -3.60 8.31
CA GLY A 117 1.11 -5.03 8.63
C GLY A 117 0.35 -5.82 7.56
N ILE A 118 -0.79 -5.32 7.11
CA ILE A 118 -1.58 -5.94 6.04
C ILE A 118 -0.79 -5.92 4.71
N CYS A 119 -0.12 -4.82 4.37
CA CYS A 119 0.75 -4.74 3.21
C CYS A 119 1.87 -5.77 3.28
N VAL A 120 2.58 -5.90 4.41
CA VAL A 120 3.63 -6.91 4.60
C VAL A 120 3.06 -8.32 4.47
N PHE A 121 1.88 -8.59 5.04
CA PHE A 121 1.20 -9.88 4.85
C PHE A 121 0.98 -10.19 3.35
N PHE A 122 0.37 -9.28 2.60
CA PHE A 122 0.13 -9.48 1.16
C PHE A 122 1.41 -9.39 0.30
N LEU A 123 2.49 -8.81 0.81
CA LEU A 123 3.80 -8.87 0.16
C LEU A 123 4.27 -10.32 0.04
N PHE A 124 4.05 -11.14 1.08
CA PHE A 124 4.43 -12.55 1.10
C PHE A 124 3.34 -13.46 0.53
N TYR A 125 2.08 -13.23 0.92
CA TYR A 125 0.94 -13.99 0.43
C TYR A 125 0.75 -13.80 -1.09
N GLY A 126 0.76 -12.56 -1.58
CA GLY A 126 0.49 -12.23 -2.99
C GLY A 126 -0.99 -11.94 -3.24
N SER A 127 -1.48 -12.21 -4.45
CA SER A 127 -2.81 -11.78 -4.87
C SER A 127 -3.91 -12.84 -4.70
N GLY A 128 -3.58 -14.14 -4.62
CA GLY A 128 -4.56 -15.24 -4.53
C GLY A 128 -5.28 -15.58 -5.85
N LYS A 129 -6.14 -16.60 -5.82
CA LYS A 129 -6.84 -17.12 -7.03
C LYS A 129 -7.88 -16.17 -7.62
N HIS A 130 -8.53 -15.36 -6.78
CA HIS A 130 -9.55 -14.40 -7.21
C HIS A 130 -8.88 -13.03 -7.47
N SER A 131 -7.91 -13.02 -8.39
CA SER A 131 -7.13 -11.84 -8.74
C SER A 131 -6.84 -11.75 -10.23
N ALA A 132 -6.60 -10.53 -10.72
CA ALA A 132 -6.16 -10.29 -12.08
C ALA A 132 -4.82 -11.00 -12.38
N ASP A 133 -3.88 -11.01 -11.43
CA ASP A 133 -2.60 -11.73 -11.56
C ASP A 133 -2.79 -13.22 -11.84
N TYR A 134 -3.78 -13.86 -11.19
CA TYR A 134 -4.11 -15.26 -11.45
C TYR A 134 -4.81 -15.44 -12.80
N PHE A 135 -5.79 -14.58 -13.12
CA PHE A 135 -6.52 -14.61 -14.39
C PHE A 135 -5.58 -14.51 -15.60
N PHE A 136 -4.59 -13.61 -15.54
CA PHE A 136 -3.57 -13.45 -16.58
C PHE A 136 -2.40 -14.44 -16.49
N LYS A 137 -2.47 -15.43 -15.58
CA LYS A 137 -1.42 -16.45 -15.35
C LYS A 137 -0.04 -15.88 -15.03
N MET A 138 0.02 -14.66 -14.47
CA MET A 138 1.27 -13.98 -14.11
C MET A 138 2.01 -14.65 -12.93
N GLN A 139 1.32 -15.56 -12.24
CA GLN A 139 1.84 -16.30 -11.10
C GLN A 139 2.53 -17.63 -11.45
N GLN A 140 2.52 -18.06 -12.72
CA GLN A 140 2.99 -19.38 -13.18
C GLN A 140 4.51 -19.46 -13.41
#